data_AF-A0A7Y4XBX2-F1
#
_entry.id   AF-A0A7Y4XBX2-F1
#
_cell.length_a   1.000
_cell.length_b   1.000
_cell.length_c   1.000
_cell.angle_alpha   90.00
_cell.angle_beta   90.00
_cell.angle_gamma   90.00
#
_symmetry.space_group_name_H-M   'P 1'
#
loop_
_entity.id
_entity.type
_entity.pdbx_description
1 polymer ?
#
loop_
_entity_poly.entity_id
_entity_poly.type
_entity_poly.pdbx_seq_one_letter_code
_entity_poly.pdbx_strand_id
1 'polypeptide(L)'
;GYTPFVTNGHPPVEHPEQQYKGGFKNYFHAKLVSPWLLKAKSGIDFMFVGAEWALEDIDWKILPGVMNFQHVGNTNVNVMLPKKAQDFCLELGTPLIHLIPLRDDVKVKFKCHLVSDEEMKKLFPIPSYPQALHRMMKLHKRNEARKTAKCPFHGWAS
;
A
#
# COMPACT_ATOMS: atom_id res chain seq x y z
N GLY A 1 4.19 -17.89 5.64
CA GLY A 1 3.24 -18.57 4.71
C GLY A 1 2.97 -17.69 3.50
N TYR A 2 3.35 -18.16 2.31
CA TYR A 2 3.16 -17.45 1.05
C TYR A 2 1.71 -17.61 0.58
N THR A 3 1.02 -16.53 0.24
CA THR A 3 -0.12 -16.60 -0.68
C THR A 3 0.44 -16.32 -2.06
N PRO A 4 0.84 -17.34 -2.84
CA PRO A 4 1.09 -17.11 -4.23
C PRO A 4 -0.30 -16.95 -4.86
N PHE A 5 -0.62 -15.76 -5.34
CA PHE A 5 -1.59 -15.68 -6.42
C PHE A 5 -0.87 -16.22 -7.67
N VAL A 6 -0.62 -17.53 -7.71
CA VAL A 6 -0.43 -18.22 -8.97
C VAL A 6 -1.82 -18.24 -9.55
N THR A 7 -2.06 -17.41 -10.55
CA THR A 7 -3.22 -17.66 -11.37
C THR A 7 -2.91 -18.95 -12.12
N ASN A 8 -3.49 -20.08 -11.70
CA ASN A 8 -3.31 -21.38 -12.34
C ASN A 8 -3.94 -21.37 -13.75
N GLY A 9 -3.44 -20.52 -14.65
CA GLY A 9 -4.05 -20.21 -15.96
C GLY A 9 -5.31 -19.35 -15.90
N HIS A 10 -5.79 -18.95 -14.71
CA HIS A 10 -6.95 -18.08 -14.60
C HIS A 10 -6.58 -16.59 -14.81
N PRO A 11 -7.47 -15.73 -15.31
CA PRO A 11 -7.22 -14.30 -15.34
C PRO A 11 -7.15 -13.76 -13.90
N PRO A 12 -6.31 -12.73 -13.63
CA PRO A 12 -6.28 -12.07 -12.33
C PRO A 12 -7.66 -11.52 -11.99
N VAL A 13 -8.06 -11.62 -10.71
CA VAL A 13 -9.34 -11.10 -10.24
C VAL A 13 -9.31 -9.58 -10.29
N GLU A 14 -10.09 -9.00 -11.20
CA GLU A 14 -10.25 -7.56 -11.29
C GLU A 14 -11.21 -7.05 -10.20
N HIS A 15 -10.95 -5.84 -9.72
CA HIS A 15 -11.90 -5.13 -8.86
C HIS A 15 -13.21 -4.84 -9.62
N PRO A 16 -14.38 -4.73 -8.96
CA PRO A 16 -15.62 -4.32 -9.63
C PRO A 16 -15.44 -2.96 -10.31
N GLU A 17 -15.97 -2.81 -11.53
CA GLU A 17 -15.82 -1.58 -12.34
C GLU A 17 -16.25 -0.30 -11.61
N GLN A 18 -17.21 -0.41 -10.70
CA GLN A 18 -17.67 0.70 -9.85
C GLN A 18 -16.56 1.33 -8.99
N GLN A 19 -15.49 0.57 -8.67
CA GLN A 19 -14.37 1.05 -7.86
C GLN A 19 -13.41 1.95 -8.66
N TYR A 20 -13.33 1.81 -9.98
CA TYR A 20 -12.41 2.58 -10.83
C TYR A 20 -13.08 3.41 -11.92
N LYS A 21 -14.39 3.26 -12.17
CA LYS A 21 -15.22 4.08 -13.10
C LYS A 21 -14.57 4.32 -14.47
N GLY A 22 -13.99 3.28 -15.07
CA GLY A 22 -13.29 3.37 -16.35
C GLY A 22 -11.87 3.97 -16.29
N GLY A 23 -11.34 4.28 -15.11
CA GLY A 23 -9.92 4.51 -14.90
C GLY A 23 -9.12 3.24 -15.20
N PHE A 24 -7.98 3.39 -15.87
CA PHE A 24 -7.01 2.31 -16.09
C PHE A 24 -7.49 1.10 -16.93
N LYS A 25 -8.36 1.32 -17.93
CA LYS A 25 -8.88 0.25 -18.82
C LYS A 25 -7.83 -0.69 -19.41
N ASN A 26 -6.64 -0.16 -19.69
CA ASN A 26 -5.54 -0.90 -20.33
C ASN A 26 -4.57 -1.53 -19.31
N TYR A 27 -4.93 -1.57 -18.02
CA TYR A 27 -4.09 -2.13 -16.98
C TYR A 27 -4.86 -3.11 -16.10
N PHE A 28 -4.19 -4.17 -15.64
CA PHE A 28 -4.58 -4.95 -14.47
C PHE A 28 -4.03 -4.27 -13.22
N HIS A 29 -4.87 -4.09 -12.20
CA HIS A 29 -4.40 -3.70 -10.88
C HIS A 29 -4.06 -4.95 -10.09
N ALA A 30 -2.79 -5.07 -9.69
CA ALA A 30 -2.30 -6.19 -8.88
C ALA A 30 -1.60 -5.69 -7.62
N LYS A 31 -1.44 -6.60 -6.67
CA LYS A 31 -0.73 -6.35 -5.42
C LYS A 31 0.36 -7.39 -5.22
N LEU A 32 1.59 -6.94 -5.16
CA LEU A 32 2.72 -7.77 -4.75
C LEU A 32 2.74 -7.83 -3.23
N VAL A 33 2.57 -9.05 -2.71
CA VAL A 33 2.60 -9.29 -1.27
C VAL A 33 4.06 -9.35 -0.83
N SER A 34 4.46 -8.37 -0.02
CA SER A 34 5.83 -8.30 0.48
C SER A 34 5.99 -9.22 1.69
N PRO A 35 7.11 -9.96 1.79
CA PRO A 35 7.42 -10.73 3.00
C PRO A 35 7.85 -9.80 4.16
N TRP A 36 8.16 -8.53 3.88
CA TRP A 36 8.62 -7.59 4.87
C TRP A 36 7.46 -6.87 5.56
N LEU A 37 7.54 -6.79 6.88
CA LEU A 37 6.67 -5.93 7.70
C LEU A 37 7.51 -4.86 8.38
N LEU A 38 7.00 -3.63 8.39
CA LEU A 38 7.65 -2.50 9.05
C LEU A 38 6.85 -2.08 10.28
N LYS A 39 7.57 -1.72 11.34
CA LYS A 39 6.98 -1.14 12.55
C LYS A 39 7.76 0.09 12.96
N ALA A 40 7.11 1.24 12.90
CA ALA A 40 7.70 2.48 13.39
C ALA A 40 7.24 2.74 14.83
N LYS A 41 8.18 3.15 15.69
CA LYS A 41 7.85 3.65 17.04
C LYS A 41 7.23 5.05 16.98
N SER A 42 7.69 5.85 16.02
CA SER A 42 7.23 7.21 15.73
C SER A 42 6.17 7.19 14.63
N GLY A 43 5.19 8.08 14.71
CA GLY A 43 4.15 8.27 13.69
C GLY A 43 4.63 9.04 12.46
N ILE A 44 5.83 8.76 11.97
CA ILE A 44 6.39 9.42 10.79
C ILE A 44 5.74 8.82 9.55
N ASP A 45 5.35 9.71 8.64
CA ASP A 45 4.86 9.34 7.34
C ASP A 45 6.03 9.12 6.37
N PHE A 46 5.91 8.08 5.56
CA PHE A 46 6.88 7.77 4.52
C PHE A 46 6.19 7.83 3.15
N MET A 47 6.85 8.50 2.21
CA MET A 47 6.53 8.37 0.80
C MET A 47 7.01 7.02 0.31
N PHE A 48 6.09 6.29 -0.32
CA PHE A 48 6.27 4.97 -0.88
C PHE A 48 6.10 5.12 -2.39
N VAL A 49 7.20 5.10 -3.14
CA VAL A 49 7.23 5.39 -4.59
C VAL A 49 8.01 4.32 -5.33
N GLY A 50 7.80 4.19 -6.63
CA GLY A 50 8.56 3.27 -7.47
C GLY A 50 10.04 3.63 -7.51
N ALA A 51 10.91 2.61 -7.55
CA ALA A 51 12.33 2.76 -7.78
C ALA A 51 12.61 2.81 -9.29
N GLU A 52 12.14 3.87 -9.97
CA GLU A 52 12.04 3.95 -11.44
C GLU A 52 13.33 3.55 -12.17
N TRP A 53 14.50 3.94 -11.66
CA TRP A 53 15.81 3.65 -12.25
C TRP A 53 16.17 2.16 -12.19
N ALA A 54 15.65 1.43 -11.21
CA ALA A 54 15.82 -0.02 -11.10
C ALA A 54 14.78 -0.80 -11.91
N LEU A 55 13.78 -0.11 -12.46
CA LEU A 55 12.63 -0.67 -13.16
C LEU A 55 12.58 -0.25 -14.63
N GLU A 56 13.66 0.30 -15.19
CA GLU A 56 13.69 0.84 -16.56
C GLU A 56 13.25 -0.19 -17.61
N ASP A 57 13.61 -1.47 -17.41
CA ASP A 57 13.24 -2.57 -18.31
C ASP A 57 11.87 -3.19 -17.99
N ILE A 58 11.20 -2.71 -16.92
CA ILE A 58 9.94 -3.23 -16.42
C ILE A 58 8.83 -2.22 -16.69
N ASP A 59 7.95 -2.57 -17.64
CA ASP A 59 6.78 -1.76 -18.02
C ASP A 59 5.62 -1.92 -17.01
N TRP A 60 5.90 -1.73 -15.72
CA TRP A 60 4.91 -1.71 -14.64
C TRP A 60 4.81 -0.31 -14.10
N LYS A 61 3.62 0.09 -13.63
CA LYS A 61 3.48 1.34 -12.88
C LYS A 61 3.25 1.04 -11.42
N ILE A 62 4.20 1.42 -10.58
CA ILE A 62 4.03 1.35 -9.13
C ILE A 62 3.17 2.53 -8.71
N LEU A 63 2.09 2.26 -7.99
CA LEU A 63 1.22 3.30 -7.48
C LEU A 63 1.84 3.91 -6.22
N PRO A 64 2.18 5.22 -6.22
CA PRO A 64 2.77 5.85 -5.06
C PRO A 64 1.73 6.05 -3.96
N GLY A 65 2.21 6.16 -2.73
CA GLY A 65 1.35 6.41 -1.57
C GLY A 65 2.12 6.91 -0.35
N VAL A 66 1.37 7.43 0.62
CA VAL A 66 1.93 7.83 1.91
C VAL A 66 1.54 6.77 2.95
N MET A 67 2.55 6.22 3.63
CA MET A 67 2.40 5.11 4.57
C MET A 67 2.87 5.51 5.97
N ASN A 68 2.09 5.12 6.97
CA ASN A 68 2.44 5.31 8.38
C ASN A 68 2.55 3.96 9.11
N PHE A 69 3.79 3.57 9.40
CA PHE A 69 4.10 2.25 9.97
C PHE A 69 3.92 2.16 11.49
N GLN A 70 3.35 3.18 12.13
CA GLN A 70 2.93 3.08 13.54
C GLN A 70 1.67 2.22 13.69
N HIS A 71 0.83 2.17 12.65
CA HIS A 71 -0.49 1.53 12.70
C HIS A 71 -0.65 0.35 11.75
N VAL A 72 -0.01 0.38 10.58
CA VAL A 72 -0.12 -0.65 9.55
C VAL A 72 1.28 -1.09 9.17
N GLY A 73 1.59 -2.38 9.29
CA GLY A 73 2.93 -2.89 9.02
C GLY A 73 3.18 -3.40 7.62
N ASN A 74 2.13 -3.58 6.82
CA ASN A 74 2.23 -4.18 5.50
C ASN A 74 2.99 -3.27 4.53
N THR A 75 3.96 -3.85 3.82
CA THR A 75 4.75 -3.15 2.77
C THR A 75 4.39 -3.64 1.37
N ASN A 76 3.14 -4.06 1.17
CA ASN A 76 2.68 -4.55 -0.12
C ASN A 76 2.75 -3.45 -1.18
N VAL A 77 3.19 -3.82 -2.37
CA VAL A 77 3.34 -2.88 -3.50
C VAL A 77 2.11 -3.01 -4.40
N ASN A 78 1.43 -1.89 -4.65
CA ASN A 78 0.34 -1.85 -5.61
C ASN A 78 0.93 -1.51 -6.98
N VAL A 79 0.63 -2.33 -7.98
CA VAL A 79 1.18 -2.22 -9.33
C VAL A 79 0.07 -2.20 -10.36
N MET A 80 0.26 -1.43 -11.42
CA MET A 80 -0.54 -1.46 -12.63
C MET A 80 0.26 -2.15 -13.71
N LEU A 81 -0.24 -3.30 -14.15
CA LEU A 81 0.37 -4.12 -15.19
C LEU A 81 -0.37 -3.86 -16.50
N PRO A 82 0.28 -3.50 -17.60
CA PRO A 82 -0.39 -3.33 -18.89
C PRO A 82 -1.07 -4.62 -19.32
N LYS A 83 -2.29 -4.52 -19.86
CA LYS A 83 -3.02 -5.65 -20.45
C LYS A 83 -2.40 -6.03 -21.80
N LYS A 84 -1.25 -6.70 -21.76
CA LYS A 84 -0.54 -7.22 -22.94
C LYS A 84 -0.30 -8.72 -22.80
N ALA A 85 -0.31 -9.44 -23.92
CA ALA A 85 0.01 -10.87 -23.97
C ALA A 85 1.53 -11.05 -23.95
N GLN A 86 2.15 -10.70 -22.83
CA GLN A 86 3.59 -10.83 -22.64
C GLN A 86 3.87 -11.31 -21.22
N ASP A 87 4.71 -12.33 -21.11
CA ASP A 87 5.27 -12.74 -19.83
C ASP A 87 6.26 -11.68 -19.34
N PHE A 88 6.30 -11.48 -18.03
CA PHE A 88 7.29 -10.63 -17.39
C PHE A 88 8.07 -11.45 -16.37
N CYS A 89 9.33 -11.12 -16.19
CA CYS A 89 10.19 -11.68 -15.15
C CYS A 89 10.63 -10.55 -14.23
N LEU A 90 10.45 -10.74 -12.93
CA LEU A 90 11.04 -9.87 -11.92
C LEU A 90 12.21 -10.62 -11.29
N GLU A 91 13.41 -10.12 -11.52
CA GLU A 91 14.61 -10.74 -10.96
C GLU A 91 14.64 -10.59 -9.43
N LEU A 92 15.20 -11.61 -8.78
CA LEU A 92 15.36 -11.56 -7.34
C LEU A 92 16.35 -10.44 -6.98
N GLY A 93 15.94 -9.58 -6.07
CA GLY A 93 16.78 -8.48 -5.59
C GLY A 93 16.57 -7.17 -6.36
N THR A 94 15.76 -7.15 -7.43
CA THR A 94 15.35 -5.90 -8.09
C THR A 94 14.64 -4.99 -7.09
N PRO A 95 15.19 -3.78 -6.80
CA PRO A 95 14.51 -2.80 -5.98
C PRO A 95 13.21 -2.36 -6.62
N LEU A 96 12.08 -2.60 -5.95
CA LEU A 96 10.78 -2.15 -6.45
C LEU A 96 10.44 -0.73 -6.02
N ILE A 97 10.80 -0.36 -4.79
CA ILE A 97 10.31 0.86 -4.16
C ILE A 97 11.42 1.65 -3.48
N HIS A 98 11.20 2.95 -3.36
CA HIS A 98 11.87 3.79 -2.39
C HIS A 98 10.91 4.16 -1.25
N LEU A 99 11.45 4.09 -0.04
CA LEU A 99 10.79 4.44 1.21
C LEU A 99 11.46 5.69 1.77
N ILE A 100 10.84 6.84 1.54
CA ILE A 100 11.43 8.15 1.83
C ILE A 100 10.67 8.77 3.01
N PRO A 101 11.31 9.04 4.15
CA PRO A 101 10.64 9.74 5.25
C PRO A 101 10.23 11.14 4.80
N LEU A 102 8.99 11.55 5.10
CA LEU A 102 8.48 12.89 4.76
C LEU A 102 8.87 13.96 5.80
N ARG A 103 9.89 13.67 6.61
CA ARG A 103 10.41 14.57 7.64
C ARG A 103 11.93 14.59 7.56
N ASP A 104 12.47 15.78 7.33
CA ASP A 104 13.90 15.99 7.16
C ASP A 104 14.65 16.08 8.50
N ASP A 105 13.93 16.35 9.58
CA ASP A 105 14.48 16.52 10.93
C ASP A 105 14.67 15.19 11.69
N VAL A 106 14.36 14.05 11.05
CA VAL A 106 14.45 12.73 11.68
C VAL A 106 15.48 11.83 11.02
N LYS A 107 16.48 11.43 11.81
CA LYS A 107 17.41 10.38 11.43
C LYS A 107 16.79 9.00 11.62
N VAL A 108 16.33 8.39 10.52
CA VAL A 108 15.77 7.04 10.52
C VAL A 108 16.88 6.00 10.73
N LYS A 109 16.67 5.07 11.67
CA LYS A 109 17.54 3.89 11.87
C LYS A 109 16.72 2.63 11.68
N PHE A 110 17.04 1.85 10.65
CA PHE A 110 16.42 0.56 10.40
C PHE A 110 17.06 -0.52 11.28
N LYS A 111 16.21 -1.35 11.90
CA LYS A 111 16.63 -2.56 12.61
C LYS A 111 15.92 -3.74 11.98
N CYS A 112 16.67 -4.60 11.31
CA CYS A 112 16.15 -5.79 10.65
C CYS A 112 16.15 -6.94 11.66
N HIS A 113 15.02 -7.63 11.77
CA HIS A 113 14.85 -8.77 12.65
C HIS A 113 14.28 -9.93 11.83
N LEU A 114 14.92 -11.09 11.91
CA LEU A 114 14.31 -12.35 11.50
C LEU A 114 13.51 -12.88 12.68
N VAL A 115 12.23 -13.14 12.48
CA VAL A 115 11.29 -13.54 13.54
C VAL A 115 10.51 -14.77 13.10
N SER A 116 10.04 -15.56 14.06
CA SER A 116 9.13 -16.67 13.76
C SER A 116 7.72 -16.17 13.39
N ASP A 117 6.91 -17.02 12.75
CA ASP A 117 5.52 -16.69 12.44
C ASP A 117 4.71 -16.35 13.71
N GLU A 118 5.05 -16.96 14.85
CA GLU A 118 4.40 -16.73 16.14
C GLU A 118 4.76 -15.35 16.71
N GLU A 119 6.03 -14.97 16.65
CA GLU A 119 6.50 -13.65 17.03
C GLU A 119 5.91 -12.57 16.12
N MET A 120 5.83 -12.85 14.80
CA MET A 120 5.22 -11.95 13.83
C MET A 120 3.76 -11.65 14.20
N LYS A 121 2.97 -12.68 14.54
CA LYS A 121 1.56 -12.52 15.00
C LYS A 121 1.44 -11.68 16.27
N LYS A 122 2.40 -11.79 17.20
CA LYS A 122 2.44 -10.98 18.42
C LYS A 122 2.79 -9.52 18.11
N LEU A 123 3.70 -9.27 17.18
CA LEU A 123 4.15 -7.93 16.80
C LEU A 123 3.11 -7.16 15.99
N PHE A 124 2.35 -7.88 15.16
CA PHE A 124 1.31 -7.37 14.26
C PHE A 124 0.00 -8.14 14.50
N PRO A 125 -0.65 -7.93 15.66
CA PRO A 125 -1.92 -8.59 15.92
C PRO A 125 -2.94 -8.15 14.88
N ILE A 126 -3.56 -9.12 14.20
CA ILE A 126 -4.71 -8.85 13.36
C ILE A 126 -5.81 -8.36 14.31
N PRO A 127 -6.31 -7.12 14.16
CA PRO A 127 -7.37 -6.64 15.05
C PRO A 127 -8.56 -7.59 14.89
N SER A 128 -9.05 -8.11 16.02
CA SER A 128 -10.27 -8.91 15.99
C SER A 128 -11.38 -8.09 15.34
N TYR A 129 -12.27 -8.75 14.60
CA TYR A 129 -13.38 -8.15 13.85
C TYR A 129 -14.12 -7.01 14.61
N PRO A 130 -14.37 -7.09 15.93
CA PRO A 130 -15.00 -6.01 16.70
C PRO A 130 -14.19 -4.71 16.74
N GLN A 131 -12.85 -4.80 16.81
CA GLN A 131 -11.98 -3.62 16.92
C GLN A 131 -11.84 -2.89 15.57
N ALA A 132 -11.76 -3.65 14.48
CA ALA A 132 -11.77 -3.10 13.13
C ALA A 132 -13.10 -2.39 12.83
N LEU A 133 -14.22 -3.01 13.21
CA LEU A 133 -15.56 -2.42 13.09
C LEU A 133 -15.68 -1.12 13.89
N HIS A 134 -15.20 -1.08 15.14
CA HIS A 134 -15.25 0.12 15.96
C HIS A 134 -14.43 1.28 15.36
N ARG A 135 -13.23 1.00 14.82
CA ARG A 135 -12.42 1.99 14.10
C ARG A 135 -13.12 2.49 12.84
N MET A 136 -13.73 1.58 12.07
CA MET A 136 -14.49 1.93 10.86
C MET A 136 -15.71 2.80 11.20
N MET A 137 -16.45 2.49 12.27
CA MET A 137 -17.57 3.28 12.75
C MET A 137 -17.14 4.69 13.18
N LYS A 138 -16.00 4.82 13.89
CA LYS A 138 -15.43 6.14 14.23
C LYS A 138 -15.06 6.94 12.99
N LEU A 139 -14.45 6.30 11.98
CA LEU A 139 -14.10 6.95 10.72
C LEU A 139 -15.34 7.42 9.95
N HIS A 140 -16.39 6.59 9.88
CA HIS A 140 -17.65 6.96 9.23
C HIS A 140 -18.30 8.15 9.93
N LYS A 141 -18.40 8.13 11.27
CA LYS A 141 -18.90 9.29 12.04
C LYS A 141 -18.09 10.56 11.78
N ARG A 142 -16.76 10.45 11.72
CA ARG A 142 -15.88 11.59 11.40
C ARG A 142 -16.11 12.12 9.99
N ASN A 143 -16.28 11.24 9.00
CA ASN A 143 -16.51 11.63 7.62
C ASN A 143 -17.89 12.28 7.44
N GLU A 144 -18.92 11.78 8.11
CA GLU A 144 -20.24 12.43 8.15
C GLU A 144 -20.18 13.82 8.80
N ALA A 145 -19.48 13.95 9.93
CA ALA A 145 -19.23 15.26 10.55
C ALA A 145 -18.45 16.22 9.65
N ARG A 146 -17.56 15.71 8.77
CA ARG A 146 -16.84 16.52 7.77
C ARG A 146 -17.71 16.92 6.59
N LYS A 147 -18.71 16.13 6.20
CA LYS A 147 -19.68 16.50 5.16
C LYS A 147 -20.59 17.63 5.62
N THR A 148 -20.93 17.65 6.92
CA THR A 148 -21.76 18.71 7.51
C THR A 148 -20.97 19.94 7.92
N ALA A 149 -19.65 19.82 8.14
CA ALA A 149 -18.77 20.95 8.37
C ALA A 149 -18.53 21.73 7.07
N LYS A 150 -18.91 23.03 7.03
CA LYS A 150 -18.55 23.94 5.94
C LYS A 150 -17.04 23.96 5.77
N CYS A 151 -16.56 23.66 4.55
CA CYS A 151 -15.14 23.72 4.22
C CYS A 151 -14.58 25.13 4.47
N PRO A 152 -13.47 25.29 5.22
CA PRO A 152 -12.94 26.62 5.57
C PRO A 152 -12.38 27.41 4.38
N PHE A 153 -12.31 26.83 3.19
CA PHE A 153 -11.77 27.48 1.98
C PHE A 153 -12.84 28.04 1.02
N HIS A 154 -14.10 28.11 1.43
CA HIS A 154 -15.21 28.54 0.55
C HIS A 154 -15.30 30.07 0.31
N GLY A 155 -14.23 30.83 0.56
CA GLY A 155 -14.23 32.30 0.50
C GLY A 155 -13.08 32.95 -0.28
N TRP A 156 -12.27 32.18 -1.03
CA TRP A 156 -11.08 32.69 -1.75
C TRP A 156 -11.26 32.78 -3.27
N ALA A 157 -12.50 32.83 -3.75
CA ALA A 157 -12.81 33.15 -5.14
C ALA A 157 -13.62 34.45 -5.17
N SER A 158 -12.90 35.57 -5.21
CA SER A 158 -13.36 36.89 -5.62
C SER A 158 -12.35 37.47 -6.59
#